data_AF-A0A2A3C3S8-F1
#
_entry.id   AF-A0A2A3C3S8-F1
#
_cell.length_a   1.000
_cell.length_b   1.000
_cell.length_c   1.000
_cell.angle_alpha   90.00
_cell.angle_beta   90.00
_cell.angle_gamma   90.00
#
_symmetry.space_group_name_H-M   'P 1'
#
loop_
_entity.id
_entity.type
_entity.pdbx_description
1 polymer ?
#
loop_
_entity_poly.entity_id
_entity_poly.type
_entity_poly.pdbx_seq_one_letter_code
_entity_poly.pdbx_strand_id
1 'polypeptide(L)'
;MEQLVGLLQSVLGLTPRQGWTWLVAGSAVLILNVFAVGPFASLDPAWIAIAALAAVFGGSILLVSLGAYFVGKASSGSAKRQANREREREWEYLNQEALRNLEILSVPEQAALAWLIRNGQKRFRSEFFHHLDGNLVAKRIVYGPIGHTTDVYEVIDGVWAIRDELRERYRQIEINEEPPWSPYGKVGRYLPR
;
A
#
# COMPACT_ATOMS: atom_id res chain seq x y z
N MET A 1 -18.61 17.39 6.51
CA MET A 1 -19.68 16.47 6.99
C MET A 1 -19.12 15.23 7.70
N GLU A 2 -18.01 14.64 7.25
CA GLU A 2 -17.37 13.47 7.90
C GLU A 2 -16.98 13.72 9.37
N GLN A 3 -16.42 14.89 9.69
CA GLN A 3 -16.06 15.26 11.06
C GLN A 3 -17.29 15.41 11.98
N LEU A 4 -18.44 15.82 11.44
CA LEU A 4 -19.65 16.06 12.23
C LEU A 4 -20.35 14.74 12.59
N VAL A 5 -20.35 13.77 11.67
CA VAL A 5 -20.86 12.41 11.92
C VAL A 5 -19.92 11.64 12.84
N GLY A 6 -18.60 11.77 12.65
CA GLY A 6 -17.59 11.21 13.55
C GLY A 6 -17.66 11.78 14.97
N LEU A 7 -17.87 13.10 15.09
CA LEU A 7 -18.07 13.76 16.39
C LEU A 7 -19.40 13.37 17.04
N LEU A 8 -20.50 13.21 16.29
CA LEU A 8 -21.77 12.74 16.87
C LEU A 8 -21.68 11.31 17.40
N GLN A 9 -20.92 10.43 16.73
CA GLN A 9 -20.65 9.08 17.23
C GLN A 9 -19.65 9.06 18.41
N SER A 10 -18.65 9.95 18.42
CA SER A 10 -17.65 10.00 19.49
C SER A 10 -18.12 10.74 20.75
N VAL A 11 -18.96 11.78 20.62
CA VAL A 11 -19.46 12.60 21.73
C VAL A 11 -20.59 11.89 22.49
N LEU A 12 -21.38 11.05 21.82
CA LEU A 12 -22.49 10.34 22.46
C LEU A 12 -22.15 8.90 22.90
N GLY A 13 -21.03 8.32 22.45
CA GLY A 13 -20.64 6.94 22.79
C GLY A 13 -21.68 5.89 22.40
N LEU A 14 -22.63 6.25 21.52
CA LEU A 14 -23.79 5.43 21.17
C LEU A 14 -23.37 4.32 20.21
N THR A 15 -23.35 3.10 20.72
CA THR A 15 -23.01 1.92 19.91
C THR A 15 -24.24 1.43 19.14
N PRO A 16 -24.07 0.82 17.95
CA PRO A 16 -25.18 0.20 17.22
C PRO A 16 -25.95 -0.84 18.06
N ARG A 17 -25.25 -1.49 19.01
CA ARG A 17 -25.86 -2.40 19.99
C ARG A 17 -26.88 -1.69 20.88
N GLN A 18 -26.55 -0.51 21.40
CA GLN A 18 -27.51 0.29 22.18
C GLN A 18 -28.70 0.73 21.33
N GLY A 19 -28.46 1.16 20.08
CA GLY A 19 -29.54 1.50 19.14
C GLY A 19 -30.54 0.35 18.95
N TRP A 20 -30.05 -0.88 18.76
CA TRP A 20 -30.88 -2.09 18.71
C TRP A 20 -31.62 -2.36 20.01
N THR A 21 -30.96 -2.24 21.17
CA THR A 21 -31.60 -2.47 22.47
C THR A 21 -32.77 -1.52 22.70
N TRP A 22 -32.58 -0.21 22.44
CA TRP A 22 -33.64 0.79 22.60
C TRP A 22 -34.77 0.61 21.59
N LEU A 23 -34.44 0.29 20.34
CA LEU A 23 -35.44 0.05 19.29
C LEU A 23 -36.30 -1.19 19.59
N VAL A 24 -35.67 -2.30 19.95
CA VAL A 24 -36.39 -3.56 20.24
C VAL A 24 -37.20 -3.42 21.52
N ALA A 25 -36.64 -2.83 22.58
CA ALA A 25 -37.36 -2.64 23.84
C ALA A 25 -38.57 -1.70 23.67
N GLY A 26 -38.39 -0.55 23.02
CA GLY A 26 -39.48 0.40 22.77
C GLY A 26 -40.57 -0.18 21.86
N SER A 27 -40.16 -0.82 20.75
CA SER A 27 -41.10 -1.44 19.81
C SER A 27 -41.84 -2.63 20.43
N ALA A 28 -41.16 -3.46 21.23
CA ALA A 28 -41.80 -4.58 21.91
C ALA A 28 -42.88 -4.12 22.89
N VAL A 29 -42.62 -3.07 23.68
CA VAL A 29 -43.62 -2.52 24.61
C VAL A 29 -44.83 -1.95 23.85
N LEU A 30 -44.59 -1.24 22.75
CA LEU A 30 -45.68 -0.72 21.90
C LEU A 30 -46.52 -1.84 21.27
N ILE A 31 -45.87 -2.88 20.72
CA ILE A 31 -46.55 -4.03 20.13
C ILE A 31 -47.37 -4.77 21.19
N LEU A 32 -46.79 -5.05 22.36
CA LEU A 32 -47.48 -5.74 23.45
C LEU A 32 -48.68 -4.94 24.00
N ASN A 33 -48.57 -3.61 24.03
CA ASN A 33 -49.68 -2.73 24.37
C ASN A 33 -50.80 -2.78 23.32
N VAL A 34 -50.48 -2.71 22.03
CA VAL A 34 -51.46 -2.77 20.92
C VAL A 34 -52.20 -4.11 20.88
N PHE A 35 -51.53 -5.22 21.14
CA PHE A 35 -52.14 -6.55 21.19
C PHE A 35 -52.81 -6.88 22.52
N ALA A 36 -52.92 -5.91 23.43
CA ALA A 36 -53.53 -6.06 24.75
C ALA A 36 -53.00 -7.25 25.56
N VAL A 37 -51.70 -7.54 25.43
CA VAL A 37 -51.04 -8.61 26.18
C VAL A 37 -50.85 -8.10 27.62
N GLY A 38 -51.52 -8.72 28.60
CA GLY A 38 -51.35 -8.33 30.01
C GLY A 38 -49.92 -8.60 30.47
N PRO A 39 -49.25 -7.73 31.26
CA PRO A 39 -49.65 -6.48 31.94
C PRO A 39 -49.45 -5.17 31.14
N PHE A 40 -49.17 -5.24 29.83
CA PHE A 40 -48.83 -4.08 29.01
C PHE A 40 -50.07 -3.34 28.46
N ALA A 41 -51.24 -3.99 28.47
CA ALA A 41 -52.50 -3.43 28.01
C ALA A 41 -53.00 -2.23 28.83
N SER A 42 -52.63 -2.16 30.11
CA SER A 42 -53.07 -1.14 31.07
C SER A 42 -51.96 -0.16 31.45
N LEU A 43 -50.95 -0.01 30.60
CA LEU A 43 -49.88 0.96 30.82
C LEU A 43 -50.41 2.39 30.75
N ASP A 44 -49.92 3.24 31.66
CA ASP A 44 -50.17 4.68 31.62
C ASP A 44 -49.70 5.24 30.26
N PRO A 45 -50.49 6.12 29.61
CA PRO A 45 -50.06 6.88 28.43
C PRO A 45 -48.65 7.46 28.52
N ALA A 46 -48.19 7.87 29.70
CA ALA A 46 -46.82 8.35 29.91
C ALA A 46 -45.75 7.29 29.57
N TRP A 47 -45.97 6.03 29.96
CA TRP A 47 -45.05 4.93 29.65
C TRP A 47 -45.08 4.53 28.17
N ILE A 48 -46.25 4.63 27.53
CA ILE A 48 -46.40 4.41 26.09
C ILE A 48 -45.61 5.48 25.32
N ALA A 49 -45.68 6.75 25.74
CA ALA A 49 -44.91 7.83 25.13
C ALA A 49 -43.40 7.63 25.28
N ILE A 50 -42.92 7.17 26.45
CA ILE A 50 -41.50 6.85 26.68
C ILE A 50 -41.05 5.70 25.77
N ALA A 51 -41.87 4.65 25.63
CA ALA A 51 -41.57 3.53 24.74
C ALA A 51 -41.48 3.95 23.27
N ALA A 52 -42.36 4.86 22.82
CA ALA A 52 -42.31 5.44 21.49
C ALA A 52 -41.06 6.28 21.26
N LEU A 53 -40.68 7.13 22.22
CA LEU A 53 -39.44 7.90 22.16
C LEU A 53 -38.21 7.00 22.11
N ALA A 54 -38.18 5.92 22.90
CA ALA A 54 -37.10 4.93 22.88
C ALA A 54 -36.99 4.23 21.52
N ALA A 55 -38.12 3.86 20.91
CA ALA A 55 -38.15 3.24 19.59
C ALA A 55 -37.61 4.18 18.49
N VAL A 56 -38.07 5.43 18.48
CA VAL A 56 -37.63 6.46 17.52
C VAL A 56 -36.14 6.79 17.70
N PHE A 57 -35.68 6.91 18.95
CA PHE A 57 -34.28 7.16 19.27
C PHE A 57 -33.37 5.99 18.88
N GLY A 58 -33.78 4.75 19.14
CA GLY A 58 -33.04 3.56 18.67
C GLY A 58 -32.97 3.50 17.15
N GLY A 59 -34.06 3.83 16.46
CA GLY A 59 -34.13 3.86 14.99
C GLY A 59 -33.21 4.91 14.36
N SER A 60 -33.15 6.12 14.94
CA SER A 60 -32.28 7.19 14.43
C SER A 60 -30.80 6.85 14.58
N ILE A 61 -30.39 6.22 15.69
CA ILE A 61 -29.01 5.72 15.88
C ILE A 61 -28.64 4.71 14.79
N LEU A 62 -29.54 3.76 14.50
CA LEU A 62 -29.30 2.74 13.48
C LEU A 62 -29.21 3.35 12.08
N LEU A 63 -30.09 4.30 11.73
CA LEU A 63 -30.02 5.01 10.45
C LEU A 63 -28.70 5.75 10.25
N VAL A 64 -28.22 6.47 11.27
CA VAL A 64 -26.92 7.16 11.21
C VAL A 64 -25.77 6.14 11.08
N SER A 65 -25.83 5.02 11.80
CA SER A 65 -24.82 3.95 11.69
C SER A 65 -24.78 3.33 10.29
N LEU A 66 -25.94 3.15 9.66
CA LEU A 66 -26.06 2.61 8.31
C LEU A 66 -25.45 3.58 7.30
N GLY A 67 -25.77 4.88 7.42
CA GLY A 67 -25.18 5.93 6.59
C GLY A 67 -23.66 5.98 6.69
N ALA A 68 -23.12 5.89 7.91
CA ALA A 68 -21.67 5.84 8.15
C ALA A 68 -21.01 4.61 7.51
N TYR A 69 -21.66 3.44 7.57
CA TYR A 69 -21.16 2.22 6.92
C TYR A 69 -21.08 2.35 5.39
N PHE A 70 -22.12 2.88 4.75
CA PHE A 70 -22.13 3.07 3.29
C PHE A 70 -21.10 4.11 2.83
N VAL A 71 -20.95 5.20 3.58
CA VAL A 71 -19.93 6.23 3.31
C VAL A 71 -18.51 5.66 3.48
N GLY A 72 -18.25 4.92 4.56
CA GLY A 72 -16.95 4.28 4.80
C GLY A 72 -16.61 3.22 3.75
N LYS A 73 -17.61 2.47 3.26
CA LYS A 73 -17.41 1.49 2.18
C LYS A 73 -17.08 2.18 0.86
N ALA A 74 -17.74 3.30 0.54
CA ALA A 74 -17.47 4.07 -0.67
C ALA A 74 -16.07 4.73 -0.65
N SER A 75 -15.64 5.26 0.50
CA SER A 75 -14.32 5.88 0.66
C SER A 75 -13.16 4.86 0.68
N SER A 76 -13.39 3.65 1.19
CA SER A 76 -12.36 2.59 1.18
C SER A 76 -11.94 2.17 -0.24
N GLY A 77 -12.89 2.21 -1.18
CA GLY A 77 -12.64 1.90 -2.60
C GLY A 77 -11.84 2.99 -3.31
N SER A 78 -12.09 4.27 -3.00
CA SER A 78 -11.33 5.39 -3.57
C SER A 78 -9.92 5.48 -2.98
N ALA A 79 -9.76 5.30 -1.67
CA ALA A 79 -8.46 5.32 -0.99
C ALA A 79 -7.53 4.22 -1.52
N LYS A 80 -8.05 3.00 -1.72
CA LYS A 80 -7.26 1.90 -2.30
C LYS A 80 -6.84 2.18 -3.74
N ARG A 81 -7.71 2.79 -4.54
CA ARG A 81 -7.38 3.19 -5.93
C ARG A 81 -6.35 4.31 -5.95
N GLN A 82 -6.45 5.26 -5.03
CA GLN A 82 -5.49 6.36 -4.93
C GLN A 82 -4.10 5.85 -4.51
N ALA A 83 -4.03 4.98 -3.49
CA ALA A 83 -2.78 4.37 -3.07
C ALA A 83 -2.11 3.55 -4.20
N ASN A 84 -2.90 2.85 -5.01
CA ASN A 84 -2.36 2.13 -6.17
C ASN A 84 -1.81 3.09 -7.24
N ARG A 85 -2.54 4.17 -7.54
CA ARG A 85 -2.08 5.19 -8.51
C ARG A 85 -0.82 5.90 -8.05
N GLU A 86 -0.70 6.18 -6.76
CA GLU A 86 0.50 6.79 -6.18
C GLU A 86 1.70 5.86 -6.34
N ARG A 87 1.54 4.55 -6.05
CA ARG A 87 2.58 3.54 -6.29
C ARG A 87 2.95 3.41 -7.77
N GLU A 88 1.97 3.42 -8.67
CA GLU A 88 2.22 3.37 -10.12
C GLU A 88 3.04 4.58 -10.58
N ARG A 89 2.69 5.79 -10.12
CA ARG A 89 3.44 7.01 -10.43
C ARG A 89 4.85 6.99 -9.86
N GLU A 90 5.01 6.54 -8.61
CA GLU A 90 6.34 6.36 -8.01
C GLU A 90 7.19 5.38 -8.83
N TRP A 91 6.59 4.27 -9.27
CA TRP A 91 7.28 3.27 -10.11
C TRP A 91 7.68 3.83 -11.48
N GLU A 92 6.78 4.56 -12.14
CA GLU A 92 7.07 5.26 -13.40
C GLU A 92 8.20 6.28 -13.25
N TYR A 93 8.17 7.06 -12.16
CA TYR A 93 9.21 8.03 -11.84
C TYR A 93 10.57 7.36 -11.65
N LEU A 94 10.63 6.27 -10.89
CA LEU A 94 11.85 5.49 -10.68
C LEU A 94 12.39 4.93 -12.00
N ASN A 95 11.53 4.41 -12.88
CA ASN A 95 11.93 3.93 -14.20
C ASN A 95 12.52 5.05 -15.06
N GLN A 96 11.88 6.22 -15.12
CA GLN A 96 12.38 7.35 -15.90
C GLN A 96 13.72 7.86 -15.38
N GLU A 97 13.88 7.94 -14.06
CA GLU A 97 15.13 8.35 -13.44
C GLU A 97 16.25 7.34 -13.69
N ALA A 98 15.96 6.03 -13.59
CA ALA A 98 16.90 4.97 -13.92
C ALA A 98 17.44 5.13 -15.35
N LEU A 99 16.53 5.33 -16.31
CA LEU A 99 16.88 5.52 -17.73
C LEU A 99 17.74 6.76 -17.95
N ARG A 100 17.40 7.89 -17.32
CA ARG A 100 18.22 9.11 -17.38
C ARG A 100 19.61 8.89 -16.79
N ASN A 101 19.71 8.15 -15.69
CA ASN A 101 20.97 7.93 -15.01
C ASN A 101 21.91 6.98 -15.76
N LEU A 102 21.43 6.24 -16.76
CA LEU A 102 22.27 5.41 -17.64
C LEU A 102 23.32 6.23 -18.41
N GLU A 103 23.03 7.49 -18.71
CA GLU A 103 23.92 8.37 -19.48
C GLU A 103 25.13 8.84 -18.67
N ILE A 104 24.99 8.90 -17.35
CA ILE A 104 26.02 9.42 -16.43
C ILE A 104 26.76 8.31 -15.69
N LEU A 105 26.67 7.06 -16.16
CA LEU A 105 27.37 5.94 -15.55
C LEU A 105 28.89 6.08 -15.70
N SER A 106 29.63 5.87 -14.61
CA SER A 106 31.09 5.76 -14.63
C SER A 106 31.52 4.46 -15.30
N VAL A 107 32.79 4.35 -15.72
CA VAL A 107 33.31 3.14 -16.38
C VAL A 107 33.11 1.87 -15.53
N PRO A 108 33.38 1.86 -14.21
CA PRO A 108 33.10 0.70 -13.37
C PRO A 108 31.62 0.31 -13.29
N GLU A 109 30.73 1.31 -13.24
CA GLU A 109 29.27 1.09 -13.23
C GLU A 109 28.76 0.53 -14.56
N GLN A 110 29.29 1.04 -15.68
CA GLN A 110 29.00 0.51 -17.01
C GLN A 110 29.47 -0.94 -17.13
N ALA A 111 30.66 -1.28 -16.61
CA ALA A 111 31.15 -2.65 -16.59
C ALA A 111 30.27 -3.58 -15.74
N ALA A 112 29.82 -3.11 -14.57
CA ALA A 112 28.90 -3.86 -13.71
C ALA A 112 27.55 -4.10 -14.40
N LEU A 113 26.96 -3.06 -15.00
CA LEU A 113 25.70 -3.19 -15.74
C LEU A 113 25.88 -4.09 -16.97
N ALA A 114 26.96 -3.93 -17.72
CA ALA A 114 27.25 -4.78 -18.87
C ALA A 114 27.40 -6.26 -18.47
N TRP A 115 28.04 -6.54 -17.33
CA TRP A 115 28.16 -7.90 -16.79
C TRP A 115 26.77 -8.49 -16.50
N LEU A 116 25.89 -7.75 -15.82
CA LEU A 116 24.52 -8.18 -15.51
C LEU A 116 23.71 -8.49 -16.77
N ILE A 117 23.77 -7.60 -17.76
CA ILE A 117 23.00 -7.70 -19.01
C ILE A 117 23.51 -8.84 -19.90
N ARG A 118 24.83 -9.04 -19.99
CA ARG A 118 25.41 -10.14 -20.80
C ARG A 118 25.13 -11.51 -20.18
N ASN A 119 25.18 -11.62 -18.86
CA ASN A 119 24.87 -12.87 -18.15
C ASN A 119 23.37 -13.14 -18.00
N GLY A 120 22.49 -12.24 -18.47
CA GLY A 120 21.05 -12.44 -18.39
C GLY A 120 20.50 -12.40 -16.95
N GLN A 121 21.24 -11.79 -16.02
CA GLN A 121 20.88 -11.76 -14.61
C GLN A 121 20.10 -10.48 -14.28
N LYS A 122 18.77 -10.53 -14.43
CA LYS A 122 17.91 -9.45 -13.93
C LYS A 122 17.98 -9.35 -12.42
N ARG A 123 17.92 -10.50 -11.74
CA ARG A 123 17.99 -10.64 -10.30
C ARG A 123 19.23 -11.45 -9.95
N PHE A 124 20.02 -10.95 -9.02
CA PHE A 124 21.30 -11.56 -8.63
C PHE A 124 21.51 -11.46 -7.13
N ARG A 125 22.38 -12.32 -6.61
CA ARG A 125 22.75 -12.38 -5.20
C ARG A 125 24.22 -12.01 -5.03
N SER A 126 24.53 -11.13 -4.10
CA SER A 126 25.89 -10.70 -3.79
C SER A 126 25.95 -10.05 -2.41
N GLU A 127 26.93 -10.44 -1.60
CA GLU A 127 27.27 -9.73 -0.35
C GLU A 127 28.22 -8.55 -0.61
N PHE A 128 28.81 -8.51 -1.81
CA PHE A 128 29.89 -7.59 -2.15
C PHE A 128 29.44 -6.44 -3.05
N PHE A 129 28.17 -6.42 -3.48
CA PHE A 129 27.67 -5.35 -4.35
C PHE A 129 27.76 -3.98 -3.69
N HIS A 130 27.62 -3.92 -2.36
CA HIS A 130 27.82 -2.70 -1.55
C HIS A 130 29.28 -2.17 -1.57
N HIS A 131 30.26 -3.02 -1.91
CA HIS A 131 31.69 -2.67 -1.94
C HIS A 131 32.13 -2.12 -3.31
N LEU A 132 31.26 -2.17 -4.33
CA LEU A 132 31.50 -1.49 -5.59
C LEU A 132 31.35 0.02 -5.34
N ASP A 133 32.46 0.77 -5.37
CA ASP A 133 32.44 2.24 -5.39
C ASP A 133 31.76 2.73 -6.67
N GLY A 134 30.42 2.82 -6.65
CA GLY A 134 29.65 3.02 -7.87
C GLY A 134 28.24 2.44 -7.81
N ASN A 135 27.43 2.97 -6.91
CA ASN A 135 26.05 3.43 -7.04
C ASN A 135 25.12 3.02 -8.20
N LEU A 136 25.19 1.82 -8.79
CA LEU A 136 24.03 1.31 -9.54
C LEU A 136 22.76 1.31 -8.66
N VAL A 137 22.93 1.16 -7.34
CA VAL A 137 21.87 1.35 -6.34
C VAL A 137 21.46 2.82 -6.20
N ALA A 138 22.33 3.79 -5.86
CA ALA A 138 21.84 5.17 -5.71
C ALA A 138 21.52 5.89 -7.02
N LYS A 139 22.02 5.42 -8.17
CA LYS A 139 21.55 5.83 -9.50
C LYS A 139 20.23 5.16 -9.87
N ARG A 140 19.65 4.36 -8.98
CA ARG A 140 18.36 3.71 -9.14
C ARG A 140 18.30 2.84 -10.40
N ILE A 141 19.41 2.22 -10.79
CA ILE A 141 19.45 1.27 -11.90
C ILE A 141 19.18 -0.14 -11.39
N VAL A 142 19.65 -0.40 -10.18
CA VAL A 142 19.40 -1.63 -9.41
C VAL A 142 18.70 -1.23 -8.12
N TYR A 143 17.69 -1.99 -7.70
CA TYR A 143 17.08 -1.85 -6.40
C TYR A 143 17.37 -3.09 -5.54
N GLY A 144 17.56 -2.84 -4.26
CA GLY A 144 17.84 -3.87 -3.28
C GLY A 144 18.47 -3.29 -2.03
N PRO A 145 18.64 -4.11 -0.99
CA PRO A 145 18.25 -5.52 -0.97
C PRO A 145 16.72 -5.75 -0.98
N ILE A 146 16.27 -6.84 -1.60
CA ILE A 146 14.85 -7.17 -1.77
C ILE A 146 14.36 -8.09 -0.65
N GLY A 147 13.23 -7.74 -0.04
CA GLY A 147 12.61 -8.52 1.03
C GLY A 147 13.37 -8.41 2.35
N HIS A 148 13.45 -9.50 3.11
CA HIS A 148 14.18 -9.58 4.38
C HIS A 148 15.62 -10.09 4.21
N THR A 149 16.15 -10.02 2.99
CA THR A 149 17.52 -10.46 2.69
C THR A 149 18.47 -9.26 2.68
N THR A 150 19.78 -9.48 2.78
CA THR A 150 20.81 -8.42 2.73
C THR A 150 21.62 -8.45 1.45
N ASP A 151 21.37 -9.43 0.58
CA ASP A 151 22.25 -9.84 -0.51
C ASP A 151 21.54 -9.96 -1.87
N VAL A 152 20.22 -9.78 -1.95
CA VAL A 152 19.48 -9.94 -3.22
C VAL A 152 19.14 -8.60 -3.85
N TYR A 153 19.51 -8.44 -5.11
CA TYR A 153 19.28 -7.21 -5.89
C TYR A 153 18.62 -7.52 -7.22
N GLU A 154 17.94 -6.52 -7.79
CA GLU A 154 17.29 -6.62 -9.08
C GLU A 154 17.46 -5.34 -9.91
N VAL A 155 17.74 -5.51 -11.20
CA VAL A 155 17.76 -4.42 -12.17
C VAL A 155 16.34 -3.90 -12.38
N ILE A 156 16.16 -2.58 -12.35
CA ILE A 156 14.86 -1.93 -12.58
C ILE A 156 14.30 -2.32 -13.96
N ASP A 157 12.98 -2.51 -14.02
CA ASP A 157 12.27 -2.99 -15.22
C ASP A 157 12.53 -2.12 -16.46
N GLY A 158 12.51 -0.79 -16.32
CA GLY A 158 12.80 0.12 -17.43
C GLY A 158 14.18 -0.11 -18.05
N VAL A 159 15.20 -0.33 -17.22
CA VAL A 159 16.56 -0.64 -17.69
C VAL A 159 16.62 -2.04 -18.29
N TRP A 160 15.93 -3.01 -17.69
CA TRP A 160 15.88 -4.38 -18.21
C TRP A 160 15.12 -4.50 -19.55
N ALA A 161 14.14 -3.65 -19.78
CA ALA A 161 13.38 -3.60 -21.03
C ALA A 161 14.28 -3.24 -22.22
N ILE A 162 15.25 -2.36 -22.02
CA ILE A 162 16.22 -1.93 -23.05
C ILE A 162 17.53 -2.74 -23.03
N ARG A 163 17.54 -3.91 -22.39
CA ARG A 163 18.76 -4.74 -22.22
C ARG A 163 19.49 -5.04 -23.52
N ASP A 164 18.78 -5.22 -24.62
CA ASP A 164 19.37 -5.62 -25.91
C ASP A 164 20.12 -4.42 -26.53
N GLU A 165 19.59 -3.20 -26.37
CA GLU A 165 20.27 -1.95 -26.74
C GLU A 165 21.51 -1.73 -25.87
N LEU A 166 21.40 -1.98 -24.55
CA LEU A 166 22.52 -1.86 -23.62
C LEU A 166 23.62 -2.89 -23.92
N ARG A 167 23.24 -4.10 -24.34
CA ARG A 167 24.17 -5.16 -24.74
C ARG A 167 25.02 -4.72 -25.93
N GLU A 168 24.42 -4.08 -26.93
CA GLU A 168 25.16 -3.55 -28.08
C GLU A 168 25.97 -2.30 -27.70
N ARG A 169 25.38 -1.35 -26.96
CA ARG A 169 26.06 -0.13 -26.50
C ARG A 169 27.35 -0.44 -25.74
N TYR A 170 27.31 -1.43 -24.86
CA TYR A 170 28.45 -1.81 -24.03
C TYR A 170 29.25 -2.97 -24.61
N ARG A 171 29.05 -3.38 -25.85
CA ARG A 171 29.73 -4.52 -26.47
C ARG A 171 31.26 -4.43 -26.43
N GLN A 172 31.79 -3.21 -26.48
CA GLN A 172 33.24 -2.95 -26.47
C GLN A 172 33.88 -3.07 -25.08
N ILE A 173 33.08 -3.12 -24.01
CA ILE A 173 33.61 -3.30 -22.65
C ILE A 173 34.10 -4.76 -22.52
N GLU A 174 35.36 -4.93 -22.16
CA GLU A 174 35.92 -6.24 -21.79
C GLU A 174 35.36 -6.64 -20.43
N ILE A 175 34.75 -7.83 -20.37
CA ILE A 175 34.11 -8.34 -19.16
C ILE A 175 34.78 -9.65 -18.78
N ASN A 176 35.20 -9.77 -17.52
CA ASN A 176 35.76 -10.99 -16.97
C ASN A 176 34.64 -12.00 -16.65
N GLU A 177 35.02 -13.28 -16.50
CA GLU A 177 34.08 -14.32 -16.03
C GLU A 177 33.49 -13.98 -14.66
N GLU A 178 34.31 -13.41 -13.77
CA GLU A 178 33.87 -12.93 -12.47
C GLU A 178 33.24 -11.54 -12.50
N PRO A 179 32.25 -11.27 -11.63
CA PRO A 179 31.61 -9.97 -11.59
C PRO A 179 32.58 -8.89 -11.10
N PRO A 180 32.44 -7.62 -11.56
CA PRO A 180 33.31 -6.52 -11.17
C PRO A 180 33.34 -6.21 -9.66
N TRP A 181 32.31 -6.64 -8.93
CA TRP A 181 32.21 -6.50 -7.47
C TRP A 181 32.70 -7.74 -6.69
N SER A 182 33.18 -8.79 -7.37
CA SER A 182 33.74 -9.97 -6.70
C SER A 182 35.05 -9.60 -6.00
N PRO A 183 35.20 -9.87 -4.69
CA PRO A 183 36.48 -9.70 -4.00
C PRO A 183 37.50 -10.78 -4.41
N TYR A 184 37.04 -11.87 -5.01
CA TYR A 184 37.86 -12.99 -5.48
C TYR A 184 38.27 -12.84 -6.95
N GLY A 185 37.66 -11.87 -7.64
CA GLY A 185 37.95 -11.59 -9.03
C GLY A 185 39.35 -11.04 -9.19
N LYS A 186 40.03 -11.50 -10.25
CA LYS A 186 41.15 -10.76 -10.82
C LYS A 186 40.63 -9.44 -11.40
N VAL A 187 40.21 -8.50 -10.56
CA VAL A 187 40.04 -7.11 -10.97
C VAL A 187 41.45 -6.57 -11.16
N GLY A 188 41.94 -6.83 -12.37
CA GLY A 188 43.05 -6.09 -12.94
C GLY A 188 42.75 -4.61 -12.75
N ARG A 189 43.76 -3.92 -12.23
CA ARG A 189 43.97 -2.48 -12.40
C ARG A 189 43.27 -2.03 -13.68
N TYR A 190 42.31 -1.12 -13.57
CA TYR A 190 41.91 -0.28 -14.69
C TYR A 190 43.18 0.46 -15.13
N LEU A 191 43.95 -0.12 -16.04
CA LEU A 191 45.09 0.52 -16.67
C LEU A 191 44.50 1.38 -17.79
N PRO A 192 44.59 2.71 -17.70
CA PRO A 192 44.34 3.55 -18.87
C PRO A 192 45.40 3.20 -19.93
N ARG A 193 44.98 3.12 -21.19
CA ARG A 193 45.91 3.24 -22.32
C ARG A 193 46.19 4.72 -22.56
#